data_AF-A0A1W1C8F4-F1
#
_entry.id   AF-A0A1W1C8F4-F1
#
_cell.length_a   1.000
_cell.length_b   1.000
_cell.length_c   1.000
_cell.angle_alpha   90.00
_cell.angle_beta   90.00
_cell.angle_gamma   90.00
#
_symmetry.space_group_name_H-M   'P 1'
#
loop_
_entity.id
_entity.type
_entity.pdbx_description
1 polymer ?
#
loop_
_entity_poly.entity_id
_entity_poly.type
_entity_poly.pdbx_seq_one_letter_code
_entity_poly.pdbx_strand_id
1 'polypeptide(L)'
;MRYFLLLLFLYSSLFGVEAGEKIFECTKIFEQRKGELLVELERIDEQKQALNSLKIATENLLKKKKAKLDQQEEALNKKLDVITKKEQAIKALRDENKKLLTALKNTKMSKMAQTFAKMKATAAAGILSDMPTKDAIAILQSLKPKVVGNIFTKMDATKAAKLTALLAK
;
A
#
# COMPACT_ATOMS: atom_id res chain seq x y z
N MET A 1 -102.96 46.40 4.78
CA MET A 1 -101.82 46.37 3.85
C MET A 1 -100.51 46.94 4.41
N ARG A 2 -100.51 48.11 5.06
CA ARG A 2 -99.27 48.76 5.56
C ARG A 2 -98.55 47.99 6.70
N TYR A 3 -99.31 47.42 7.62
CA TYR A 3 -98.75 46.60 8.72
C TYR A 3 -98.26 45.22 8.26
N PHE A 4 -98.86 44.65 7.22
CA PHE A 4 -98.45 43.35 6.67
C PHE A 4 -97.10 43.45 5.94
N LEU A 5 -96.85 44.56 5.24
CA LEU A 5 -95.56 44.87 4.63
C LEU A 5 -94.45 45.08 5.68
N LEU A 6 -94.76 45.72 6.81
CA LEU A 6 -93.81 45.89 7.92
C LEU A 6 -93.46 44.55 8.59
N LEU A 7 -94.44 43.68 8.77
CA LEU A 7 -94.24 42.34 9.33
C LEU A 7 -93.40 41.45 8.40
N LEU A 8 -93.61 41.56 7.09
CA LEU A 8 -92.83 40.84 6.08
C LEU A 8 -91.38 41.34 5.97
N PHE A 9 -91.16 42.65 6.17
CA PHE A 9 -89.82 43.26 6.19
C PHE A 9 -89.03 42.92 7.47
N LEU A 10 -89.71 42.80 8.62
CA LEU A 10 -89.11 42.31 9.86
C LEU A 10 -88.74 40.82 9.76
N TYR A 11 -89.60 40.00 9.15
CA TYR A 11 -89.32 38.58 8.93
C TYR A 11 -88.13 38.35 7.99
N SER A 12 -88.00 39.11 6.91
CA SER A 12 -86.85 39.00 6.00
C SER A 12 -85.53 39.44 6.65
N SER A 13 -85.57 40.41 7.58
CA SER A 13 -84.37 40.84 8.32
C SER A 13 -83.85 39.80 9.31
N LEU A 14 -84.72 38.98 9.92
CA LEU A 14 -84.28 37.91 10.83
C LEU A 14 -83.55 36.77 10.11
N PHE A 15 -83.94 36.42 8.88
CA PHE A 15 -83.26 35.39 8.09
C PHE A 15 -81.88 35.83 7.54
N GLY A 16 -81.58 37.13 7.50
CA GLY A 16 -80.29 37.65 7.02
C GLY A 16 -79.15 37.62 8.05
N VAL A 17 -79.48 37.62 9.35
CA VAL A 17 -78.49 37.72 10.45
C VAL A 17 -77.72 36.40 10.64
N GLU A 18 -78.38 35.25 10.50
CA GLU A 18 -77.76 33.93 10.68
C GLU A 18 -76.75 33.57 9.56
N ALA A 19 -76.94 34.12 8.35
CA ALA A 19 -76.01 33.96 7.24
C ALA A 19 -74.72 34.79 7.42
N GLY A 20 -74.80 35.94 8.11
CA GLY A 20 -73.64 36.80 8.37
C GLY A 20 -72.66 36.20 9.39
N GLU A 21 -73.16 35.51 10.41
CA GLU A 21 -72.34 34.93 11.49
C GLU A 21 -71.51 33.73 11.00
N LYS A 22 -72.11 32.83 10.20
CA LYS A 22 -71.37 31.72 9.55
C LYS A 22 -70.29 32.20 8.58
N ILE A 23 -70.57 33.24 7.79
CA ILE A 23 -69.57 33.79 6.85
C ILE A 23 -68.40 34.44 7.60
N PHE A 24 -68.68 35.10 8.73
CA PHE A 24 -67.65 35.67 9.60
C PHE A 24 -66.77 34.59 10.24
N GLU A 25 -67.36 33.49 10.72
CA GLU A 25 -66.59 32.33 11.24
C GLU A 25 -65.76 31.65 10.16
N CYS A 26 -66.31 31.44 8.97
CA CYS A 26 -65.53 30.92 7.84
C CYS A 26 -64.33 31.82 7.53
N THR A 27 -64.52 33.13 7.51
CA THR A 27 -63.44 34.09 7.25
C THR A 27 -62.34 34.01 8.31
N LYS A 28 -62.69 33.85 9.59
CA LYS A 28 -61.70 33.64 10.67
C LYS A 28 -60.93 32.34 10.52
N ILE A 29 -61.61 31.24 10.18
CA ILE A 29 -60.95 29.93 9.96
C ILE A 29 -59.98 30.02 8.77
N PHE A 30 -60.38 30.69 7.68
CA PHE A 30 -59.49 30.88 6.52
C PHE A 30 -58.25 31.70 6.87
N GLU A 31 -58.40 32.82 7.59
CA GLU A 31 -57.24 33.61 8.02
C GLU A 31 -56.33 32.84 9.00
N GLN A 32 -56.89 32.04 9.90
CA GLN A 32 -56.10 31.17 10.78
C GLN A 32 -55.30 30.13 9.98
N ARG A 33 -55.96 29.41 9.06
CA ARG A 33 -55.30 28.40 8.20
C ARG A 33 -54.21 29.00 7.32
N LYS A 34 -54.45 30.20 6.80
CA LYS A 34 -53.44 30.96 6.05
C LYS A 34 -52.24 31.30 6.92
N GLY A 35 -52.45 31.71 8.18
CA GLY A 35 -51.39 31.91 9.16
C GLY A 35 -50.60 30.63 9.45
N GLU A 36 -51.29 29.51 9.70
CA GLU A 36 -50.67 28.20 9.92
C GLU A 36 -49.80 27.76 8.72
N LEU A 37 -50.31 27.94 7.49
CA LEU A 37 -49.58 27.61 6.27
C LEU A 37 -48.35 28.49 6.04
N LEU A 38 -48.41 29.79 6.40
CA LEU A 38 -47.25 30.68 6.31
C LEU A 38 -46.14 30.27 7.27
N VAL A 39 -46.49 29.89 8.50
CA VAL A 39 -45.51 29.37 9.48
C VAL A 39 -44.87 28.09 8.98
N GLU A 40 -45.64 27.15 8.43
CA GLU A 40 -45.07 25.90 7.91
C GLU A 40 -44.20 26.13 6.67
N LEU A 41 -44.57 27.08 5.79
CA LEU A 41 -43.72 27.50 4.67
C LEU A 41 -42.38 28.07 5.15
N GLU A 42 -42.38 28.90 6.19
CA GLU A 42 -41.15 29.43 6.79
C GLU A 42 -40.27 28.31 7.35
N ARG A 43 -40.85 27.35 8.07
CA ARG A 43 -40.13 26.17 8.58
C ARG A 43 -39.53 25.31 7.46
N ILE A 44 -40.26 25.12 6.35
CA ILE A 44 -39.76 24.38 5.19
C ILE A 44 -38.60 25.12 4.54
N ASP A 45 -38.67 26.45 4.42
CA ASP A 45 -37.59 27.23 3.85
C ASP A 45 -36.33 27.19 4.72
N GLU A 46 -36.47 27.32 6.04
CA GLU A 46 -35.36 27.16 6.99
C GLU A 46 -34.68 25.78 6.86
N GLN A 47 -35.47 24.70 6.81
CA GLN A 47 -34.95 23.34 6.61
C GLN A 47 -34.23 23.20 5.28
N LYS A 48 -34.77 23.79 4.21
CA LYS A 48 -34.17 23.77 2.87
C LYS A 48 -32.84 24.52 2.85
N GLN A 49 -32.75 25.68 3.52
CA GLN A 49 -31.52 26.44 3.64
C GLN A 49 -30.46 25.67 4.45
N ALA A 50 -30.85 25.03 5.55
CA ALA A 50 -29.97 24.19 6.36
C ALA A 50 -29.45 22.98 5.55
N LEU A 51 -30.33 22.30 4.82
CA LEU A 51 -29.97 21.16 3.98
C LEU A 51 -29.04 21.58 2.84
N ASN A 52 -29.32 22.70 2.18
CA ASN A 52 -28.47 23.22 1.12
C ASN A 52 -27.06 23.57 1.65
N SER A 53 -26.98 24.20 2.82
CA SER A 53 -25.70 24.51 3.48
C SER A 53 -24.92 23.24 3.80
N LEU A 54 -25.58 22.21 4.34
CA LEU A 54 -24.97 20.92 4.63
C LEU A 54 -24.49 20.20 3.37
N LYS A 55 -25.29 20.24 2.29
CA LYS A 55 -24.93 19.68 0.99
C LYS A 55 -23.66 20.33 0.45
N ILE A 56 -23.60 21.67 0.42
CA ILE A 56 -22.43 22.42 -0.04
C ILE A 56 -21.19 22.09 0.81
N ALA A 57 -21.33 22.04 2.14
CA ALA A 57 -20.24 21.68 3.03
C ALA A 57 -19.73 20.25 2.77
N THR A 58 -20.64 19.31 2.53
CA THR A 58 -20.32 17.91 2.23
C THR A 58 -19.63 17.77 0.88
N GLU A 59 -20.13 18.43 -0.17
CA GLU A 59 -19.51 18.43 -1.49
C GLU A 59 -18.09 19.02 -1.44
N ASN A 60 -17.90 20.11 -0.70
CA ASN A 60 -16.59 20.71 -0.50
C ASN A 60 -15.64 19.79 0.27
N LEU A 61 -16.13 19.09 1.30
CA LEU A 61 -15.35 18.10 2.05
C LEU A 61 -14.94 16.93 1.15
N LEU A 62 -15.87 16.40 0.35
CA LEU A 62 -15.61 15.30 -0.58
C LEU A 62 -14.60 15.71 -1.66
N LYS A 63 -14.72 16.92 -2.23
CA LYS A 63 -13.73 17.47 -3.17
C LYS A 63 -12.34 17.56 -2.54
N LYS A 64 -12.22 18.08 -1.32
CA LYS A 64 -10.94 18.15 -0.59
C LYS A 64 -10.35 16.77 -0.32
N LYS A 65 -11.18 15.81 0.13
CA LYS A 65 -10.75 14.43 0.37
C LYS A 65 -10.28 13.77 -0.92
N LYS A 66 -11.03 13.93 -2.01
CA LYS A 66 -10.66 13.37 -3.31
C LYS A 66 -9.34 13.95 -3.81
N ALA A 67 -9.16 15.26 -3.78
CA ALA A 67 -7.89 15.89 -4.18
C ALA A 67 -6.70 15.38 -3.33
N LYS A 68 -6.90 15.19 -2.03
CA LYS A 68 -5.86 14.61 -1.15
C LYS A 68 -5.55 13.15 -1.50
N LEU A 69 -6.56 12.35 -1.79
CA LEU A 69 -6.37 10.95 -2.21
C LEU A 69 -5.65 10.87 -3.55
N ASP A 70 -6.06 11.68 -4.54
CA ASP A 70 -5.43 11.72 -5.86
C ASP A 70 -3.93 12.11 -5.74
N GLN A 71 -3.59 13.09 -4.88
CA GLN A 71 -2.19 13.44 -4.56
C GLN A 71 -1.41 12.31 -3.88
N GLN A 72 -2.04 11.60 -2.94
CA GLN A 72 -1.43 10.48 -2.25
C GLN A 72 -1.19 9.30 -3.19
N GLU A 73 -2.12 9.02 -4.10
CA GLU A 73 -2.02 7.98 -5.12
C GLU A 73 -0.90 8.28 -6.11
N GLU A 74 -0.79 9.53 -6.59
CA GLU A 74 0.31 9.94 -7.48
C GLU A 74 1.67 9.79 -6.78
N ALA A 75 1.78 10.22 -5.52
CA ALA A 75 3.01 10.07 -4.74
C ALA A 75 3.35 8.59 -4.49
N LEU A 76 2.35 7.75 -4.24
CA LEU A 76 2.53 6.31 -4.03
C LEU A 76 3.01 5.63 -5.32
N ASN A 77 2.39 5.96 -6.46
CA ASN A 77 2.76 5.42 -7.77
C ASN A 77 4.20 5.79 -8.15
N LYS A 78 4.62 7.04 -7.89
CA LYS A 78 6.02 7.45 -8.09
C LYS A 78 6.99 6.66 -7.20
N LYS A 79 6.65 6.46 -5.92
CA LYS A 79 7.47 5.65 -5.01
C LYS A 79 7.55 4.19 -5.45
N LEU A 80 6.44 3.63 -5.91
CA LEU A 80 6.38 2.25 -6.38
C LEU A 80 7.28 2.04 -7.60
N ASP A 81 7.22 2.93 -8.60
CA ASP A 81 8.09 2.88 -9.78
C ASP A 81 9.58 2.92 -9.39
N VAL A 82 9.95 3.81 -8.46
CA VAL A 82 11.34 3.90 -7.95
C VAL A 82 11.75 2.61 -7.24
N ILE A 83 10.88 2.02 -6.42
CA ILE A 83 11.16 0.77 -5.70
C ILE A 83 11.34 -0.38 -6.70
N THR A 84 10.43 -0.53 -7.66
CA THR A 84 10.49 -1.59 -8.67
C THR A 84 11.77 -1.49 -9.51
N LYS A 85 12.16 -0.28 -9.95
CA LYS A 85 13.42 -0.07 -10.68
C LYS A 85 14.65 -0.43 -9.84
N LYS A 86 14.67 -0.03 -8.57
CA LYS A 86 15.76 -0.38 -7.65
C LYS A 86 15.86 -1.88 -7.41
N GLU A 87 14.74 -2.55 -7.22
CA GLU A 87 14.71 -4.00 -7.02
C GLU A 87 15.26 -4.75 -8.23
N GLN A 88 14.84 -4.38 -9.44
CA GLN A 88 15.35 -4.95 -10.68
C GLN A 88 16.86 -4.72 -10.83
N ALA A 89 17.34 -3.51 -10.56
CA ALA A 89 18.77 -3.19 -10.60
C ALA A 89 19.58 -4.01 -9.58
N ILE A 90 19.09 -4.12 -8.34
CA ILE A 90 19.74 -4.91 -7.29
C ILE A 90 19.80 -6.39 -7.68
N LYS A 91 18.72 -6.94 -8.25
CA LYS A 91 18.68 -8.33 -8.71
C LYS A 91 19.68 -8.57 -9.83
N ALA A 92 19.75 -7.68 -10.81
CA ALA A 92 20.72 -7.75 -11.91
C ALA A 92 22.17 -7.72 -11.38
N LEU A 93 22.48 -6.75 -10.51
CA LEU A 93 23.81 -6.65 -9.87
C LEU A 93 24.15 -7.89 -9.05
N ARG A 94 23.19 -8.45 -8.31
CA ARG A 94 23.41 -9.67 -7.51
C ARG A 94 23.76 -10.86 -8.40
N ASP A 95 23.02 -11.03 -9.49
CA ASP A 95 23.21 -12.16 -10.40
C ASP A 95 24.53 -12.02 -11.19
N GLU A 96 24.88 -10.81 -11.61
CA GLU A 96 26.19 -10.49 -12.19
C GLU A 96 27.33 -10.77 -11.20
N ASN A 97 27.24 -10.26 -9.97
CA ASN A 97 28.23 -10.50 -8.92
C ASN A 97 28.39 -11.99 -8.62
N LYS A 98 27.30 -12.77 -8.62
CA LYS A 98 27.36 -14.23 -8.42
C LYS A 98 28.10 -14.92 -9.58
N LYS A 99 27.85 -14.51 -10.83
CA LYS A 99 28.56 -15.03 -12.00
C LYS A 99 30.05 -14.69 -11.94
N LEU A 100 30.38 -13.42 -11.68
CA LEU A 100 31.76 -12.95 -11.55
C LEU A 100 32.50 -13.67 -10.42
N LEU A 101 31.87 -13.81 -9.25
CA LEU A 101 32.47 -14.52 -8.12
C LEU A 101 32.75 -15.99 -8.45
N THR A 102 31.86 -16.65 -9.19
CA THR A 102 32.04 -18.04 -9.63
C THR A 102 33.18 -18.16 -10.62
N ALA A 103 33.22 -17.27 -11.63
CA ALA A 103 34.30 -17.21 -12.59
C ALA A 103 35.66 -16.95 -11.90
N LEU A 104 35.72 -15.97 -11.00
CA LEU A 104 36.93 -15.66 -10.23
C LEU A 104 37.39 -16.83 -9.37
N LYS A 105 36.48 -17.52 -8.70
CA LYS A 105 36.82 -18.73 -7.92
C LYS A 105 37.38 -19.83 -8.82
N ASN A 106 36.75 -20.09 -9.96
CA ASN A 106 37.22 -21.10 -10.91
C ASN A 106 38.58 -20.75 -11.50
N THR A 107 38.79 -19.50 -11.93
CA THR A 107 40.09 -19.04 -12.44
C THR A 107 41.17 -19.09 -11.36
N LYS A 108 40.87 -18.65 -10.13
CA LYS A 108 41.79 -18.73 -8.99
C LYS A 108 42.17 -20.19 -8.72
N MET A 109 41.19 -21.08 -8.59
CA MET A 109 41.46 -22.50 -8.32
C MET A 109 42.22 -23.18 -9.46
N SER A 110 41.89 -22.90 -10.73
CA SER A 110 42.62 -23.42 -11.88
C SER A 110 44.10 -22.98 -11.88
N LYS A 111 44.37 -21.70 -11.61
CA LYS A 111 45.75 -21.18 -11.55
C LYS A 111 46.52 -21.73 -10.36
N MET A 112 45.85 -21.91 -9.22
CA MET A 112 46.41 -22.59 -8.04
C MET A 112 46.75 -24.05 -8.37
N ALA A 113 45.81 -24.81 -8.93
CA ALA A 113 46.02 -26.19 -9.35
C ALA A 113 47.21 -26.30 -10.32
N GLN A 114 47.30 -25.41 -11.31
CA GLN A 114 48.42 -25.39 -12.26
C GLN A 114 49.76 -25.10 -11.57
N THR A 115 49.78 -24.17 -10.61
CA THR A 115 50.99 -23.80 -9.87
C THR A 115 51.47 -24.96 -9.01
N PHE A 116 50.58 -25.56 -8.22
CA PHE A 116 50.92 -26.68 -7.34
C PHE A 116 51.21 -27.97 -8.12
N ALA A 117 50.59 -28.19 -9.28
CA ALA A 117 50.90 -29.34 -10.15
C ALA A 117 52.30 -29.26 -10.77
N LYS A 118 52.81 -28.05 -11.05
CA LYS A 118 54.15 -27.83 -11.60
C LYS A 118 55.23 -27.69 -10.51
N MET A 119 54.83 -27.45 -9.28
CA MET A 119 55.75 -27.25 -8.15
C MET A 119 56.37 -28.58 -7.70
N LYS A 120 57.61 -28.53 -7.22
CA LYS A 120 58.26 -29.70 -6.60
C LYS A 120 57.46 -30.16 -5.38
N ALA A 121 57.21 -31.46 -5.27
CA ALA A 121 56.38 -32.05 -4.21
C ALA A 121 56.79 -31.63 -2.79
N THR A 122 58.09 -31.52 -2.51
CA THR A 122 58.61 -31.05 -1.21
C THR A 122 58.22 -29.60 -0.90
N ALA A 123 58.30 -28.70 -1.89
CA ALA A 123 57.93 -27.30 -1.71
C ALA A 123 56.40 -27.14 -1.55
N ALA A 124 55.63 -27.86 -2.35
CA ALA A 124 54.18 -27.91 -2.23
C ALA A 124 53.74 -28.44 -0.86
N ALA A 125 54.40 -29.48 -0.35
CA ALA A 125 54.12 -30.05 0.97
C ALA A 125 54.40 -29.04 2.11
N GLY A 126 55.49 -28.28 2.02
CA GLY A 126 55.77 -27.20 2.98
C GLY A 126 54.68 -26.14 2.98
N ILE A 127 54.39 -25.55 1.82
CA ILE A 127 53.40 -24.46 1.69
C ILE A 127 52.00 -24.91 2.14
N LEU A 128 51.57 -26.12 1.78
CA LEU A 128 50.25 -26.64 2.18
C LEU A 128 50.16 -26.97 3.67
N SER A 129 51.29 -27.26 4.33
CA SER A 129 51.33 -27.54 5.77
C SER A 129 51.16 -26.29 6.63
N ASP A 130 51.64 -25.16 6.10
CA ASP A 130 51.64 -23.83 6.74
C ASP A 130 50.37 -23.03 6.44
N MET A 131 49.62 -23.42 5.42
CA MET A 131 48.36 -22.78 5.02
C MET A 131 47.18 -23.24 5.90
N PRO A 132 46.12 -22.42 6.05
CA PRO A 132 44.87 -22.86 6.66
C PRO A 132 44.32 -24.15 6.02
N THR A 133 43.89 -25.09 6.86
CA THR A 133 43.44 -26.44 6.45
C THR A 133 42.37 -26.39 5.36
N LYS A 134 41.45 -25.43 5.42
CA LYS A 134 40.36 -25.28 4.43
C LYS A 134 40.89 -24.94 3.04
N ASP A 135 41.88 -24.05 2.96
CA ASP A 135 42.46 -23.63 1.68
C ASP A 135 43.37 -24.72 1.11
N ALA A 136 44.13 -25.40 1.98
CA ALA A 136 44.92 -26.56 1.60
C ALA A 136 44.05 -27.67 0.99
N ILE A 137 42.89 -27.98 1.58
CA ILE A 137 41.94 -28.96 1.04
C ILE A 137 41.40 -28.52 -0.31
N ALA A 138 40.97 -27.26 -0.45
CA ALA A 138 40.44 -26.75 -1.71
C ALA A 138 41.45 -26.86 -2.86
N ILE A 139 42.74 -26.60 -2.57
CA ILE A 139 43.82 -26.78 -3.54
C ILE A 139 44.03 -28.27 -3.84
N LEU A 140 44.12 -29.12 -2.82
CA LEU A 140 44.32 -30.56 -2.99
C LEU A 140 43.20 -31.23 -3.79
N GLN A 141 41.94 -30.83 -3.59
CA GLN A 141 40.79 -31.29 -4.38
C GLN A 141 40.88 -30.90 -5.86
N SER A 142 41.57 -29.81 -6.18
CA SER A 142 41.76 -29.35 -7.56
C SER A 142 42.92 -30.05 -8.29
N LEU A 143 43.71 -30.88 -7.58
CA LEU A 143 44.86 -31.59 -8.12
C LEU A 143 44.54 -33.04 -8.47
N LYS A 144 45.30 -33.61 -9.42
CA LYS A 144 45.17 -35.04 -9.76
C LYS A 144 45.62 -35.92 -8.59
N PRO A 145 44.98 -37.10 -8.34
CA PRO A 145 45.33 -37.98 -7.22
C PRO A 145 46.81 -38.35 -7.14
N LYS A 146 47.47 -38.57 -8.30
CA LYS A 146 48.91 -38.86 -8.37
C LYS A 146 49.77 -37.72 -7.80
N VAL A 147 49.41 -36.46 -8.08
CA VAL A 147 50.14 -35.28 -7.58
C VAL A 147 49.92 -35.14 -6.08
N VAL A 148 48.68 -35.31 -5.61
CA VAL A 148 48.34 -35.29 -4.18
C VAL A 148 49.10 -36.36 -3.41
N GLY A 149 49.14 -37.60 -3.91
CA GLY A 149 49.90 -38.68 -3.32
C GLY A 149 51.39 -38.33 -3.21
N ASN A 150 52.00 -37.82 -4.28
CA ASN A 150 53.41 -37.39 -4.25
C ASN A 150 53.67 -36.28 -3.22
N ILE A 151 52.77 -35.31 -3.07
CA ILE A 151 52.88 -34.25 -2.06
C ILE A 151 52.81 -34.84 -0.65
N PHE A 152 51.86 -35.73 -0.37
CA PHE A 152 51.73 -36.36 0.94
C PHE A 152 52.94 -37.20 1.33
N THR A 153 53.63 -37.86 0.39
CA THR A 153 54.90 -38.56 0.69
C THR A 153 56.04 -37.64 1.13
N LYS A 154 55.91 -36.34 0.91
CA LYS A 154 56.90 -35.31 1.29
C LYS A 154 56.41 -34.40 2.43
N MET A 155 55.23 -34.69 2.99
CA MET A 155 54.61 -33.95 4.08
C MET A 155 54.79 -34.69 5.41
N ASP A 156 54.67 -33.98 6.53
CA ASP A 156 54.60 -34.60 7.86
C ASP A 156 53.43 -35.61 7.94
N ALA A 157 53.67 -36.77 8.54
CA ALA A 157 52.73 -37.88 8.58
C ALA A 157 51.42 -37.52 9.29
N THR A 158 51.49 -36.74 10.37
CA THR A 158 50.29 -36.36 11.15
C THR A 158 49.42 -35.37 10.39
N LYS A 159 50.05 -34.39 9.72
CA LYS A 159 49.38 -33.42 8.84
C LYS A 159 48.79 -34.10 7.61
N ALA A 160 49.53 -34.98 6.96
CA ALA A 160 49.08 -35.72 5.79
C ALA A 160 47.87 -36.62 6.12
N ALA A 161 47.90 -37.33 7.25
CA ALA A 161 46.79 -38.16 7.71
C ALA A 161 45.53 -37.31 7.97
N LYS A 162 45.68 -36.15 8.63
CA LYS A 162 44.56 -35.23 8.89
C LYS A 162 43.95 -34.70 7.60
N LEU A 163 44.75 -34.26 6.64
CA LEU A 163 44.26 -33.75 5.35
C LEU A 163 43.62 -34.86 4.51
N THR A 164 44.19 -36.06 4.52
CA THR A 164 43.63 -37.24 3.84
C THR A 164 42.23 -37.58 4.38
N ALA A 165 42.06 -37.62 5.70
CA ALA A 165 40.77 -37.90 6.33
C ALA A 165 39.70 -36.86 5.95
N LEU A 166 40.09 -35.59 5.80
CA LEU A 166 39.18 -34.51 5.42
C LEU A 166 38.87 -34.49 3.91
N LEU A 167 39.75 -35.03 3.07
CA LEU A 167 39.50 -35.20 1.63
C LEU A 167 38.60 -36.40 1.31
N ALA A 168 38.55 -37.39 2.20
CA ALA A 168 37.73 -38.59 2.07
C ALA A 168 36.27 -38.39 2.55
N LYS A 169 35.96 -37.22 3.11
CA LYS A 169 34.61 -36.78 3.47
C LYS A 169 34.00 -35.96 2.35
#